data_AF-A0A523WEN0-F1
#
_entry.id   AF-A0A523WEN0-F1
#
_cell.length_a   1.000
_cell.length_b   1.000
_cell.length_c   1.000
_cell.angle_alpha   90.00
_cell.angle_beta   90.00
_cell.angle_gamma   90.00
#
_symmetry.space_group_name_H-M   'P 1'
#
loop_
_entity.id
_entity.type
_entity.pdbx_description
1 polymer ?
#
loop_
_entity_poly.entity_id
_entity_poly.type
_entity_poly.pdbx_seq_one_letter_code
_entity_poly.pdbx_strand_id
1 'polypeptide(L)'
;PPQYLDRYGRGYSGKYRWGFSFSLEEQKENTFGCKLPRKDIQRAIDLYDSEIKYVDDQIGRLMEYLRESGLDENTIIIFTSDHGEGLGEHNYFFEHGDLLYQHNSKVPLFIILPGSEVRAQIDAPVSINDVFLTALELLGIESEAEIDGISLLPYISGKDSRSRRLLFGETGVCYYPEKNDRILIKVVHDAFANMSPEEWFGSYDSLYVASKQRMVLSWPWKLIYIPDGGAGVYELYNLKADPGELYNLIGTEPLLEERLRKEVLAWAEAGEKLYFPVGSPLEAEVREGLKALGYIR
;
A
#
# COMPACT_ATOMS: atom_id res chain seq x y z
N PRO A 1 7.65 -17.66 15.14
CA PRO A 1 8.36 -18.74 15.88
C PRO A 1 9.18 -18.19 17.05
N PRO A 2 9.38 -18.95 18.16
CA PRO A 2 10.02 -18.43 19.38
C PRO A 2 11.38 -17.76 19.16
N GLN A 3 12.21 -18.31 18.25
CA GLN A 3 13.54 -17.77 17.96
C GLN A 3 13.55 -16.32 17.44
N TYR A 4 12.47 -15.86 16.81
CA TYR A 4 12.34 -14.49 16.31
C TYR A 4 11.86 -13.55 17.41
N LEU A 5 10.90 -14.01 18.22
CA LEU A 5 10.29 -13.23 19.29
C LEU A 5 11.29 -12.84 20.38
N ASP A 6 12.22 -13.74 20.71
CA ASP A 6 13.27 -13.51 21.70
C ASP A 6 14.43 -12.65 21.15
N ARG A 7 14.57 -12.53 19.83
CA ARG A 7 15.63 -11.71 19.20
C ARG A 7 15.35 -10.22 19.37
N TYR A 8 14.10 -9.81 19.10
CA TYR A 8 13.68 -8.40 19.10
C TYR A 8 12.97 -7.99 20.40
N GLY A 9 12.56 -8.93 21.26
CA GLY A 9 11.80 -8.65 22.50
C GLY A 9 12.55 -8.76 23.82
N ARG A 10 13.89 -8.71 23.84
CA ARG A 10 14.64 -8.98 25.07
C ARG A 10 14.29 -7.98 26.18
N GLY A 11 13.90 -8.51 27.34
CA GLY A 11 13.58 -7.70 28.52
C GLY A 11 12.13 -7.20 28.58
N TYR A 12 11.29 -7.48 27.57
CA TYR A 12 9.86 -7.20 27.68
C TYR A 12 9.18 -8.17 28.66
N SER A 13 8.48 -7.61 29.65
CA SER A 13 7.79 -8.36 30.71
C SER A 13 6.28 -8.08 30.76
N GLY A 14 5.72 -7.46 29.72
CA GLY A 14 4.29 -7.15 29.63
C GLY A 14 3.45 -8.33 29.15
N LYS A 15 2.14 -8.12 29.05
CA LYS A 15 1.16 -9.17 28.69
C LYS A 15 1.24 -9.61 27.23
N TYR A 16 1.64 -8.71 26.32
CA TYR A 16 1.72 -8.94 24.88
C TYR A 16 3.03 -9.62 24.44
N ARG A 17 3.46 -10.65 25.18
CA ARG A 17 4.76 -11.29 24.91
C ARG A 17 4.74 -12.03 23.57
N TRP A 18 3.65 -12.66 23.22
CA TRP A 18 3.59 -13.56 22.04
C TRP A 18 2.87 -12.96 20.84
N GLY A 19 2.16 -11.86 21.03
CA GLY A 19 1.31 -11.26 20.01
C GLY A 19 0.33 -10.27 20.62
N PHE A 20 -0.31 -9.52 19.74
CA PHE A 20 -1.48 -8.72 20.04
C PHE A 20 -2.72 -9.44 19.53
N SER A 21 -3.73 -9.57 20.39
CA SER A 21 -5.05 -10.05 20.00
C SER A 21 -6.02 -9.06 20.61
N PHE A 22 -6.57 -8.22 19.73
CA PHE A 22 -7.55 -7.21 20.08
C PHE A 22 -8.93 -7.69 19.65
N SER A 23 -9.93 -7.43 20.49
CA SER A 23 -11.29 -7.35 20.00
C SER A 23 -11.43 -6.20 19.01
N LEU A 24 -12.47 -6.22 18.16
CA LEU A 24 -12.73 -5.14 17.21
C LEU A 24 -12.82 -3.76 17.90
N GLU A 25 -13.42 -3.71 19.08
CA GLU A 25 -13.51 -2.47 19.87
C GLU A 25 -12.14 -2.01 20.39
N GLU A 26 -11.28 -2.94 20.80
CA GLU A 26 -9.91 -2.60 21.20
C GLU A 26 -9.07 -2.15 20.00
N GLN A 27 -9.28 -2.72 18.81
CA GLN A 27 -8.60 -2.27 17.59
C GLN A 27 -9.01 -0.83 17.27
N LYS A 28 -10.33 -0.54 17.24
CA LYS A 28 -10.88 0.83 17.11
C LYS A 28 -10.23 1.85 18.04
N GLU A 29 -10.08 1.49 19.30
CA GLU A 29 -9.52 2.37 20.35
C GLU A 29 -8.00 2.50 20.29
N ASN A 30 -7.31 1.60 19.60
CA ASN A 30 -5.85 1.61 19.53
C ASN A 30 -5.29 2.10 18.20
N THR A 31 -6.03 1.98 17.09
CA THR A 31 -5.60 2.45 15.77
C THR A 31 -5.45 3.97 15.74
N PHE A 32 -6.45 4.70 16.27
CA PHE A 32 -6.45 6.16 16.34
C PHE A 32 -6.51 6.60 17.81
N GLY A 33 -5.42 7.17 18.34
CA GLY A 33 -5.34 7.60 19.75
C GLY A 33 -4.88 6.52 20.72
N CYS A 34 -4.07 5.57 20.24
CA CYS A 34 -3.48 4.44 20.95
C CYS A 34 -3.32 4.64 22.46
N LYS A 35 -4.06 3.82 23.25
CA LYS A 35 -4.06 3.88 24.72
C LYS A 35 -3.04 2.93 25.36
N LEU A 36 -2.30 2.18 24.54
CA LEU A 36 -1.29 1.27 25.04
C LEU A 36 -0.15 2.02 25.72
N PRO A 37 0.40 1.49 26.82
CA PRO A 37 1.66 1.97 27.37
C PRO A 37 2.75 1.94 26.29
N ARG A 38 3.67 2.92 26.31
CA ARG A 38 4.80 3.00 25.36
C ARG A 38 5.59 1.69 25.21
N LYS A 39 5.77 0.94 26.30
CA LYS A 39 6.46 -0.36 26.29
C LYS A 39 5.71 -1.42 25.47
N ASP A 40 4.37 -1.34 25.42
CA ASP A 40 3.53 -2.28 24.68
C ASP A 40 3.48 -1.84 23.21
N ILE A 41 3.45 -0.54 22.92
CA ILE A 41 3.64 -0.02 21.55
C ILE A 41 4.99 -0.47 20.97
N GLN A 42 6.08 -0.27 21.71
CA GLN A 42 7.40 -0.75 21.30
C GLN A 42 7.39 -2.27 21.10
N ARG A 43 6.69 -3.03 21.96
CA ARG A 43 6.57 -4.46 21.78
C ARG A 43 5.89 -4.84 20.46
N ALA A 44 4.87 -4.11 20.04
CA ALA A 44 4.22 -4.36 18.76
C ALA A 44 5.18 -4.13 17.58
N ILE A 45 5.98 -3.05 17.64
CA ILE A 45 7.03 -2.77 16.65
C ILE A 45 8.07 -3.91 16.63
N ASP A 46 8.55 -4.36 17.80
CA ASP A 46 9.51 -5.48 17.89
C ASP A 46 8.93 -6.79 17.32
N LEU A 47 7.62 -7.00 17.44
CA LEU A 47 6.92 -8.14 16.86
C LEU A 47 6.83 -8.02 15.34
N TYR A 48 6.54 -6.83 14.81
CA TYR A 48 6.57 -6.56 13.37
C TYR A 48 7.98 -6.79 12.78
N ASP A 49 9.04 -6.33 13.45
CA ASP A 49 10.43 -6.63 13.07
C ASP A 49 10.72 -8.14 13.09
N SER A 50 10.12 -8.87 14.04
CA SER A 50 10.23 -10.33 14.12
C SER A 50 9.55 -11.02 12.93
N GLU A 51 8.42 -10.48 12.45
CA GLU A 51 7.71 -10.97 11.26
C GLU A 51 8.51 -10.69 9.99
N ILE A 52 9.06 -9.47 9.84
CA ILE A 52 9.98 -9.14 8.74
C ILE A 52 11.14 -10.13 8.71
N LYS A 53 11.81 -10.36 9.86
CA LYS A 53 12.96 -11.27 9.92
C LYS A 53 12.56 -12.72 9.58
N TYR A 54 11.37 -13.14 9.98
CA TYR A 54 10.86 -14.47 9.66
C TYR A 54 10.62 -14.63 8.16
N VAL A 55 9.97 -13.66 7.52
CA VAL A 55 9.72 -13.64 6.08
C VAL A 55 11.04 -13.59 5.31
N ASP A 56 11.99 -12.75 5.73
CA ASP A 56 13.35 -12.68 5.19
C ASP A 56 14.06 -14.04 5.24
N ASP A 57 13.98 -14.80 6.36
CA ASP A 57 14.55 -16.15 6.42
C ASP A 57 13.83 -17.13 5.49
N GLN A 58 12.51 -17.01 5.29
CA GLN A 58 11.79 -17.86 4.34
C GLN A 58 12.17 -17.54 2.88
N ILE A 59 12.33 -16.26 2.55
CA ILE A 59 12.85 -15.82 1.25
C ILE A 59 14.27 -16.34 1.08
N GLY A 60 15.13 -16.22 2.08
CA GLY A 60 16.49 -16.78 2.06
C GLY A 60 16.50 -18.27 1.72
N ARG A 61 15.61 -19.07 2.31
CA ARG A 61 15.45 -20.49 1.98
C ARG A 61 15.01 -20.73 0.52
N LEU A 62 14.08 -19.92 0.01
CA LEU A 62 13.66 -20.01 -1.40
C LEU A 62 14.82 -19.66 -2.34
N MET A 63 15.54 -18.58 -2.05
CA MET A 63 16.69 -18.12 -2.84
C MET A 63 17.82 -19.15 -2.83
N GLU A 64 18.09 -19.77 -1.68
CA GLU A 64 19.06 -20.86 -1.56
C GLU A 64 18.68 -22.06 -2.43
N TYR A 65 17.41 -22.48 -2.38
CA TYR A 65 16.91 -23.57 -3.22
C TYR A 65 17.03 -23.25 -4.71
N LEU A 66 16.67 -22.03 -5.15
CA LEU A 66 16.80 -21.61 -6.55
C LEU A 66 18.25 -21.71 -7.02
N ARG A 67 19.21 -21.29 -6.19
CA ARG A 67 20.65 -21.38 -6.47
C ARG A 67 21.16 -22.81 -6.48
N GLU A 68 20.82 -23.63 -5.50
CA GLU A 68 21.26 -25.03 -5.43
C GLU A 68 20.71 -25.89 -6.57
N SER A 69 19.54 -25.52 -7.10
CA SER A 69 18.92 -26.18 -8.25
C SER A 69 19.32 -25.60 -9.61
N GLY A 70 20.10 -24.51 -9.64
CA GLY A 70 20.47 -23.77 -10.85
C GLY A 70 19.30 -23.08 -11.56
N LEU A 71 18.16 -22.91 -10.89
CA LEU A 71 16.98 -22.25 -11.45
C LEU A 71 17.12 -20.72 -11.48
N ASP A 72 17.94 -20.14 -10.61
CA ASP A 72 18.20 -18.70 -10.56
C ASP A 72 18.87 -18.17 -11.85
N GLU A 73 19.60 -19.02 -12.58
CA GLU A 73 20.21 -18.68 -13.87
C GLU A 73 19.21 -18.28 -14.96
N ASN A 74 17.94 -18.65 -14.81
CA ASN A 74 16.87 -18.35 -15.77
C ASN A 74 15.56 -17.93 -15.09
N THR A 75 15.66 -17.29 -13.92
CA THR A 75 14.50 -16.78 -13.18
C THR A 75 14.61 -15.27 -12.98
N ILE A 76 13.56 -14.54 -13.34
CA ILE A 76 13.38 -13.14 -12.93
C ILE A 76 12.71 -13.13 -11.56
N ILE A 77 13.27 -12.41 -10.61
CA ILE A 77 12.73 -12.33 -9.25
C ILE A 77 12.30 -10.89 -9.00
N ILE A 78 11.00 -10.70 -8.73
CA ILE A 78 10.42 -9.42 -8.35
C ILE A 78 9.90 -9.56 -6.92
N PHE A 79 10.45 -8.78 -6.00
CA PHE A 79 9.99 -8.71 -4.61
C PHE A 79 9.34 -7.34 -4.38
N THR A 80 8.13 -7.34 -3.85
CA THR A 80 7.41 -6.13 -3.46
C THR A 80 6.48 -6.40 -2.27
N SER A 81 5.89 -5.34 -1.72
CA SER A 81 4.69 -5.41 -0.88
C SER A 81 3.50 -4.82 -1.63
N ASP A 82 2.29 -5.20 -1.27
CA ASP A 82 1.04 -4.61 -1.74
C ASP A 82 0.76 -3.26 -1.08
N HIS A 83 1.08 -3.14 0.21
CA HIS A 83 1.08 -1.90 0.98
C HIS A 83 2.15 -1.91 2.08
N GLY A 84 2.28 -0.79 2.78
CA GLY A 84 3.09 -0.67 4.01
C GLY A 84 2.24 -0.80 5.27
N GLU A 85 2.73 -0.31 6.40
CA GLU A 85 2.07 -0.50 7.71
C GLU A 85 2.25 0.75 8.59
N GLY A 86 1.19 1.16 9.29
CA GLY A 86 1.27 2.21 10.30
C GLY A 86 1.72 1.63 11.63
N LEU A 87 2.82 2.13 12.20
CA LEU A 87 3.37 1.64 13.47
C LEU A 87 3.32 2.70 14.58
N GLY A 88 2.55 3.76 14.35
CA GLY A 88 2.36 4.90 15.26
C GLY A 88 2.71 6.25 14.63
N GLU A 89 3.29 6.24 13.43
CA GLU A 89 3.42 7.43 12.60
C GLU A 89 2.06 8.11 12.47
N HIS A 90 2.03 9.44 12.59
CA HIS A 90 0.81 10.23 12.38
C HIS A 90 -0.37 9.83 13.27
N ASN A 91 -0.10 9.24 14.44
CA ASN A 91 -1.12 8.71 15.37
C ASN A 91 -1.99 7.60 14.74
N TYR A 92 -1.40 6.82 13.83
CA TYR A 92 -2.01 5.68 13.16
C TYR A 92 -1.21 4.42 13.48
N PHE A 93 -1.84 3.48 14.19
CA PHE A 93 -1.15 2.35 14.82
C PHE A 93 -1.72 1.02 14.37
N PHE A 94 -0.80 0.12 13.98
CA PHE A 94 -1.02 -1.29 13.66
C PHE A 94 -2.16 -1.49 12.66
N GLU A 95 -2.21 -0.63 11.65
CA GLU A 95 -3.22 -0.64 10.60
C GLU A 95 -2.70 0.03 9.33
N HIS A 96 -3.32 -0.32 8.20
CA HIS A 96 -3.07 0.25 6.89
C HIS A 96 -4.39 0.49 6.13
N GLY A 97 -4.31 1.27 5.04
CA GLY A 97 -5.43 1.48 4.13
C GLY A 97 -6.34 2.67 4.42
N ASP A 98 -6.37 3.21 5.66
CA ASP A 98 -7.17 4.41 5.99
C ASP A 98 -6.46 5.73 5.65
N LEU A 99 -5.12 5.73 5.58
CA LEU A 99 -4.30 6.92 5.39
C LEU A 99 -3.22 6.70 4.31
N LEU A 100 -2.96 7.73 3.50
CA LEU A 100 -2.05 7.65 2.34
C LEU A 100 -0.63 8.14 2.60
N TYR A 101 -0.17 8.19 3.83
CA TYR A 101 1.21 8.57 4.17
C TYR A 101 2.24 7.54 3.65
N GLN A 102 3.51 7.92 3.62
CA GLN A 102 4.62 7.14 3.06
C GLN A 102 4.77 5.78 3.73
N HIS A 103 4.53 5.67 5.04
CA HIS A 103 4.61 4.40 5.74
C HIS A 103 3.60 3.35 5.24
N ASN A 104 2.47 3.78 4.65
CA ASN A 104 1.48 2.88 4.04
C ASN A 104 1.66 2.70 2.52
N SER A 105 2.26 3.67 1.83
CA SER A 105 2.29 3.71 0.35
C SER A 105 3.65 3.43 -0.27
N LYS A 106 4.75 3.65 0.47
CA LYS A 106 6.11 3.41 -0.03
C LYS A 106 6.56 1.99 0.32
N VAL A 107 6.32 1.07 -0.60
CA VAL A 107 6.67 -0.34 -0.47
C VAL A 107 8.08 -0.65 -0.98
N PRO A 108 8.72 -1.75 -0.52
CA PRO A 108 9.93 -2.25 -1.16
C PRO A 108 9.62 -2.67 -2.61
N LEU A 109 10.58 -2.47 -3.52
CA LEU A 109 10.56 -3.07 -4.86
C LEU A 109 11.98 -3.45 -5.25
N PHE A 110 12.24 -4.74 -5.43
CA PHE A 110 13.49 -5.27 -5.96
C PHE A 110 13.20 -6.08 -7.20
N ILE A 111 13.98 -5.86 -8.25
CA ILE A 111 13.94 -6.64 -9.50
C ILE A 111 15.33 -7.21 -9.73
N ILE A 112 15.44 -8.52 -9.70
CA ILE A 112 16.67 -9.27 -9.92
C ILE A 112 16.54 -9.99 -11.26
N LEU A 113 17.41 -9.62 -12.20
CA LEU A 113 17.48 -10.23 -13.51
C LEU A 113 18.47 -11.41 -13.51
N PRO A 114 18.16 -12.51 -14.22
CA PRO A 114 19.04 -13.67 -14.29
C PRO A 114 20.40 -13.28 -14.85
N GLY A 115 21.48 -13.70 -14.18
CA GLY A 115 22.86 -13.42 -14.58
C GLY A 115 23.31 -11.95 -14.46
N SER A 116 22.48 -11.05 -13.93
CA SER A 116 22.86 -9.65 -13.76
C SER A 116 23.75 -9.44 -12.52
N GLU A 117 24.95 -8.91 -12.74
CA GLU A 117 25.84 -8.45 -11.66
C GLU A 117 25.66 -6.96 -11.33
N VAL A 118 24.81 -6.25 -12.09
CA VAL A 118 24.59 -4.81 -11.91
C VAL A 118 23.76 -4.58 -10.65
N ARG A 119 24.29 -3.77 -9.75
CA ARG A 119 23.57 -3.23 -8.59
C ARG A 119 23.28 -1.76 -8.83
N ALA A 120 22.02 -1.42 -9.05
CA ALA A 120 21.57 -0.06 -9.25
C ALA A 120 20.46 0.27 -8.24
N GLN A 121 20.48 1.51 -7.75
CA GLN A 121 19.37 2.10 -7.02
C GLN A 121 18.73 3.16 -7.93
N ILE A 122 17.43 3.05 -8.13
CA ILE A 122 16.64 3.99 -8.94
C ILE A 122 15.83 4.85 -7.97
N ASP A 123 16.17 6.14 -7.88
CA ASP A 123 15.48 7.08 -6.99
C ASP A 123 14.21 7.68 -7.61
N ALA A 124 13.98 7.44 -8.90
CA ALA A 124 12.76 7.88 -9.57
C ALA A 124 11.56 7.10 -8.98
N PRO A 125 10.47 7.78 -8.56
CA PRO A 125 9.33 7.06 -8.01
C PRO A 125 8.59 6.29 -9.11
N VAL A 126 8.16 5.10 -8.73
CA VAL A 126 7.43 4.12 -9.55
C VAL A 126 6.18 3.66 -8.80
N SER A 127 5.24 3.05 -9.51
CA SER A 127 4.00 2.50 -8.97
C SER A 127 4.06 0.97 -9.00
N ILE A 128 3.36 0.31 -8.07
CA ILE A 128 3.18 -1.15 -8.12
C ILE A 128 2.50 -1.60 -9.42
N ASN A 129 1.67 -0.75 -10.02
CA ASN A 129 1.04 -1.02 -11.32
C ASN A 129 2.04 -1.19 -12.46
N ASP A 130 3.26 -0.66 -12.31
CA ASP A 130 4.32 -0.79 -13.32
C ASP A 130 4.89 -2.22 -13.37
N VAL A 131 4.75 -2.98 -12.28
CA VAL A 131 5.33 -4.33 -12.15
C VAL A 131 4.81 -5.26 -13.24
N PHE A 132 3.52 -5.20 -13.55
CA PHE A 132 2.90 -6.08 -14.53
C PHE A 132 3.47 -5.86 -15.94
N LEU A 133 3.47 -4.62 -16.46
CA LEU A 133 4.05 -4.35 -17.78
C LEU A 133 5.55 -4.59 -17.83
N THR A 134 6.26 -4.32 -16.73
CA THR A 134 7.69 -4.62 -16.63
C THR A 134 7.94 -6.13 -16.75
N ALA A 135 7.15 -6.95 -16.06
CA ALA A 135 7.28 -8.40 -16.12
C ALA A 135 6.99 -8.93 -17.53
N LEU A 136 5.94 -8.43 -18.19
CA LEU A 136 5.60 -8.83 -19.55
C LEU A 136 6.70 -8.48 -20.55
N GLU A 137 7.23 -7.25 -20.51
CA GLU A 137 8.30 -6.84 -21.42
C GLU A 137 9.59 -7.63 -21.16
N LEU A 138 9.93 -7.92 -19.89
CA LEU A 138 11.06 -8.79 -19.55
C LEU A 138 10.91 -10.22 -20.07
N LEU A 139 9.67 -10.72 -20.15
CA LEU A 139 9.34 -12.03 -20.72
C LEU A 139 9.19 -12.02 -22.25
N GLY A 140 9.28 -10.85 -22.89
CA GLY A 140 9.05 -10.68 -24.32
C GLY A 140 7.61 -10.92 -24.74
N ILE A 141 6.65 -10.70 -23.83
CA ILE A 141 5.22 -10.86 -24.08
C ILE A 141 4.62 -9.50 -24.43
N GLU A 142 4.04 -9.40 -25.62
CA GLU A 142 3.26 -8.22 -26.01
C GLU A 142 1.91 -8.21 -25.27
N SER A 143 1.46 -7.03 -24.85
CA SER A 143 0.17 -6.86 -24.22
C SER A 143 -0.53 -5.62 -24.73
N GLU A 144 -1.81 -5.80 -25.03
CA GLU A 144 -2.75 -4.74 -25.39
C GLU A 144 -3.54 -4.26 -24.15
N ALA A 145 -3.13 -4.67 -22.94
CA ALA A 145 -3.85 -4.31 -21.72
C ALA A 145 -3.80 -2.80 -21.46
N GLU A 146 -4.96 -2.18 -21.38
CA GLU A 146 -5.12 -0.79 -20.95
C GLU A 146 -5.07 -0.71 -19.42
N ILE A 147 -3.85 -0.71 -18.87
CA ILE A 147 -3.62 -0.63 -17.42
C ILE A 147 -2.87 0.65 -17.07
N ASP A 148 -3.13 1.16 -15.87
CA ASP A 148 -2.52 2.39 -15.35
C ASP A 148 -1.10 2.13 -14.80
N GLY A 149 -0.19 1.74 -15.70
CA GLY A 149 1.20 1.41 -15.42
C GLY A 149 2.10 1.60 -16.65
N ILE A 150 3.42 1.60 -16.45
CA ILE A 150 4.42 1.58 -17.54
C ILE A 150 5.45 0.49 -17.29
N SER A 151 6.19 0.10 -18.32
CA SER A 151 7.38 -0.72 -18.11
C SER A 151 8.51 0.09 -17.47
N LEU A 152 9.20 -0.54 -16.51
CA LEU A 152 10.34 0.04 -15.81
C LEU A 152 11.68 -0.24 -16.52
N LEU A 153 11.69 -1.00 -17.62
CA LEU A 153 12.91 -1.32 -18.36
C LEU A 153 13.74 -0.09 -18.78
N PRO A 154 13.15 1.05 -19.18
CA PRO A 154 13.93 2.27 -19.43
C PRO A 154 14.71 2.76 -18.21
N TYR A 155 14.15 2.62 -17.00
CA TYR A 155 14.86 2.98 -15.76
C TYR A 155 15.92 1.93 -15.40
N ILE A 156 15.59 0.65 -15.50
CA ILE A 156 16.51 -0.47 -15.21
C ILE A 156 17.74 -0.43 -16.12
N SER A 157 17.55 -0.10 -17.40
CA SER A 157 18.64 0.01 -18.39
C SER A 157 19.38 1.36 -18.35
N GLY A 158 18.99 2.29 -17.47
CA GLY A 158 19.59 3.62 -17.35
C GLY A 158 19.30 4.55 -18.54
N LYS A 159 18.35 4.20 -19.42
CA LYS A 159 17.92 5.04 -20.54
C LYS A 159 17.06 6.22 -20.08
N ASP A 160 16.35 6.06 -18.97
CA ASP A 160 15.66 7.15 -18.28
C ASP A 160 16.04 7.17 -16.79
N SER A 161 16.24 8.36 -16.25
CA SER A 161 16.57 8.61 -14.85
C SER A 161 15.64 9.64 -14.19
N ARG A 162 14.67 10.18 -14.94
CA ARG A 162 13.79 11.26 -14.47
C ARG A 162 12.34 10.86 -14.67
N SER A 163 11.73 10.29 -13.64
CA SER A 163 10.27 10.19 -13.63
C SER A 163 9.68 11.59 -13.47
N ARG A 164 9.13 12.10 -14.58
CA ARG A 164 8.24 13.28 -14.59
C ARG A 164 6.77 12.87 -14.43
N ARG A 165 6.52 11.57 -14.24
CA ARG A 165 5.18 11.01 -14.16
C ARG A 165 4.53 11.41 -12.83
N LEU A 166 3.23 11.64 -12.88
CA LEU A 166 2.39 11.74 -11.69
C LEU A 166 2.04 10.32 -11.26
N LEU A 167 2.29 9.99 -9.99
CA LEU A 167 1.77 8.76 -9.40
C LEU A 167 0.54 9.10 -8.59
N PHE A 168 -0.44 8.20 -8.59
CA PHE A 168 -1.67 8.37 -7.85
C PHE A 168 -1.87 7.24 -6.87
N GLY A 169 -2.70 7.47 -5.87
CA GLY A 169 -3.12 6.46 -4.92
C GLY A 169 -4.43 6.84 -4.27
N GLU A 170 -5.15 5.84 -3.79
CA GLU A 170 -6.39 6.00 -3.07
C GLU A 170 -6.47 5.07 -1.88
N THR A 171 -7.21 5.48 -0.85
CA THR A 171 -7.49 4.59 0.29
C THR A 171 -8.47 3.51 -0.11
N GLY A 172 -8.43 2.42 0.65
CA GLY A 172 -9.49 1.44 0.64
C GLY A 172 -10.74 1.95 1.37
N VAL A 173 -11.51 1.00 1.85
CA VAL A 173 -12.64 1.26 2.75
C VAL A 173 -12.08 1.70 4.10
N CYS A 174 -12.59 2.81 4.65
CA CYS A 174 -12.21 3.22 5.99
C CYS A 174 -12.95 2.38 7.05
N TYR A 175 -12.22 1.66 7.89
CA TYR A 175 -12.84 0.76 8.87
C TYR A 175 -13.33 1.48 10.13
N TYR A 176 -12.72 2.63 10.47
CA TYR A 176 -12.96 3.34 11.72
C TYR A 176 -13.27 4.84 11.54
N PRO A 177 -14.25 5.20 10.68
CA PRO A 177 -14.53 6.60 10.35
C PRO A 177 -15.00 7.43 11.56
N GLU A 178 -15.61 6.81 12.56
CA GLU A 178 -16.03 7.49 13.78
C GLU A 178 -14.85 7.91 14.68
N LYS A 179 -13.72 7.19 14.63
CA LYS A 179 -12.51 7.44 15.44
C LYS A 179 -11.41 8.17 14.68
N ASN A 180 -11.42 8.11 13.36
CA ASN A 180 -10.47 8.82 12.50
C ASN A 180 -10.93 10.26 12.24
N ASP A 181 -10.26 11.23 12.85
CA ASP A 181 -10.55 12.66 12.67
C ASP A 181 -10.15 13.21 11.30
N ARG A 182 -9.33 12.46 10.54
CA ARG A 182 -8.98 12.75 9.15
C ARG A 182 -9.98 12.18 8.14
N ILE A 183 -11.03 11.49 8.58
CA ILE A 183 -12.11 11.01 7.72
C ILE A 183 -13.33 11.89 7.97
N LEU A 184 -13.55 12.82 7.05
CA LEU A 184 -14.53 13.89 7.22
C LEU A 184 -15.90 13.50 6.65
N ILE A 185 -15.93 12.63 5.64
CA ILE A 185 -17.15 11.94 5.21
C ILE A 185 -17.22 10.60 5.94
N LYS A 186 -18.08 10.51 6.95
CA LYS A 186 -18.28 9.28 7.73
C LYS A 186 -19.33 8.41 7.07
N VAL A 187 -18.91 7.26 6.56
CA VAL A 187 -19.83 6.23 6.06
C VAL A 187 -20.10 5.22 7.17
N VAL A 188 -21.37 4.93 7.46
CA VAL A 188 -21.74 4.02 8.55
C VAL A 188 -21.53 2.57 8.11
N HIS A 189 -20.57 1.90 8.74
CA HIS A 189 -20.11 0.54 8.42
C HIS A 189 -20.87 -0.56 9.19
N ASP A 190 -22.21 -0.53 9.23
CA ASP A 190 -22.95 -1.52 10.04
C ASP A 190 -23.02 -2.94 9.43
N ALA A 191 -22.47 -3.19 8.23
CA ALA A 191 -22.80 -4.42 7.50
C ALA A 191 -21.65 -5.24 6.87
N PHE A 192 -20.36 -4.87 6.97
CA PHE A 192 -19.33 -5.60 6.22
C PHE A 192 -18.70 -6.79 6.95
N ALA A 193 -18.72 -6.81 8.28
CA ALA A 193 -18.15 -7.91 9.05
C ALA A 193 -18.84 -9.27 8.79
N ASN A 194 -20.06 -9.24 8.23
CA ASN A 194 -20.87 -10.43 7.91
C ASN A 194 -21.17 -10.59 6.41
N MET A 195 -20.63 -9.72 5.54
CA MET A 195 -20.84 -9.81 4.10
C MET A 195 -19.89 -10.82 3.47
N SER A 196 -20.37 -11.57 2.48
CA SER A 196 -19.48 -12.35 1.62
C SER A 196 -18.59 -11.41 0.79
N PRO A 197 -17.41 -11.86 0.33
CA PRO A 197 -16.58 -11.08 -0.59
C PRO A 197 -17.37 -10.55 -1.80
N GLU A 198 -18.30 -11.35 -2.35
CA GLU A 198 -19.15 -10.97 -3.47
C GLU A 198 -20.13 -9.83 -3.12
N GLU A 199 -20.69 -9.83 -1.92
CA GLU A 199 -21.54 -8.75 -1.41
C GLU A 199 -20.73 -7.47 -1.12
N TRP A 200 -19.49 -7.64 -0.67
CA TRP A 200 -18.54 -6.54 -0.46
C TRP A 200 -18.18 -5.83 -1.78
N PHE A 201 -17.85 -6.59 -2.84
CA PHE A 201 -17.57 -6.00 -4.16
C PHE A 201 -18.81 -5.37 -4.81
N GLY A 202 -20.02 -5.85 -4.49
CA GLY A 202 -21.27 -5.33 -5.05
C GLY A 202 -21.90 -4.15 -4.30
N SER A 203 -21.39 -3.78 -3.13
CA SER A 203 -21.96 -2.73 -2.28
C SER A 203 -21.23 -1.39 -2.36
N TYR A 204 -20.46 -1.18 -3.44
CA TYR A 204 -19.84 0.10 -3.77
C TYR A 204 -20.90 1.18 -4.03
N ASP A 205 -21.39 1.79 -2.95
CA ASP A 205 -22.14 3.03 -2.96
C ASP A 205 -21.23 4.19 -3.40
N SER A 206 -21.77 5.08 -4.21
CA SER A 206 -21.23 6.41 -4.53
C SER A 206 -20.63 7.15 -3.32
N LEU A 207 -21.24 6.99 -2.14
CA LEU A 207 -20.75 7.60 -0.91
C LEU A 207 -19.41 7.00 -0.45
N TYR A 208 -19.17 5.70 -0.64
CA TYR A 208 -17.87 5.09 -0.33
C TYR A 208 -16.78 5.67 -1.21
N VAL A 209 -17.02 5.70 -2.52
CA VAL A 209 -16.04 6.21 -3.49
C VAL A 209 -15.70 7.67 -3.18
N ALA A 210 -16.73 8.49 -2.89
CA ALA A 210 -16.59 9.88 -2.50
C ALA A 210 -15.89 10.10 -1.16
N SER A 211 -15.88 9.11 -0.25
CA SER A 211 -15.27 9.22 1.08
C SER A 211 -13.77 8.91 1.13
N LYS A 212 -13.26 8.21 0.11
CA LYS A 212 -11.87 7.74 0.10
C LYS A 212 -10.89 8.91 -0.08
N GLN A 213 -9.76 8.89 0.64
CA GLN A 213 -8.68 9.84 0.37
C GLN A 213 -8.01 9.54 -0.97
N ARG A 214 -7.44 10.56 -1.59
CA ARG A 214 -6.68 10.47 -2.84
C ARG A 214 -5.32 11.14 -2.65
N MET A 215 -4.31 10.69 -3.37
CA MET A 215 -3.02 11.36 -3.40
C MET A 215 -2.47 11.46 -4.82
N VAL A 216 -1.66 12.49 -5.05
CA VAL A 216 -0.84 12.63 -6.24
C VAL A 216 0.61 12.93 -5.84
N LEU A 217 1.55 12.22 -6.44
CA LEU A 217 2.98 12.39 -6.28
C LEU A 217 3.58 12.93 -7.59
N SER A 218 4.08 14.16 -7.54
CA SER A 218 4.92 14.79 -8.56
C SER A 218 6.29 15.05 -7.94
N TRP A 219 7.19 14.07 -8.03
CA TRP A 219 8.44 14.06 -7.26
C TRP A 219 9.18 15.41 -7.24
N PRO A 220 9.56 15.95 -6.05
CA PRO A 220 9.43 15.36 -4.71
C PRO A 220 8.13 15.73 -3.96
N TRP A 221 7.15 16.32 -4.64
CA TRP A 221 5.95 16.88 -4.01
C TRP A 221 4.80 15.88 -3.99
N LYS A 222 4.21 15.70 -2.81
CA LYS A 222 3.02 14.87 -2.62
C LYS A 222 1.88 15.71 -2.09
N LEU A 223 0.73 15.61 -2.73
CA LEU A 223 -0.51 16.24 -2.27
C LEU A 223 -1.51 15.14 -1.91
N ILE A 224 -2.10 15.23 -0.72
CA ILE A 224 -3.16 14.36 -0.24
C ILE A 224 -4.47 15.16 -0.24
N TYR A 225 -5.51 14.60 -0.83
CA TYR A 225 -6.88 15.11 -0.84
C TYR A 225 -7.73 14.27 0.11
N ILE A 226 -8.41 14.95 1.02
CA ILE A 226 -9.30 14.38 2.02
C ILE A 226 -10.71 14.92 1.76
N PRO A 227 -11.67 14.09 1.32
CA PRO A 227 -13.03 14.52 1.07
C PRO A 227 -13.73 15.00 2.35
N ASP A 228 -14.44 16.12 2.28
CA ASP A 228 -15.23 16.70 3.38
C ASP A 228 -16.72 16.94 3.03
N GLY A 229 -17.15 16.49 1.85
CA GLY A 229 -18.48 16.73 1.29
C GLY A 229 -18.61 18.05 0.53
N GLY A 230 -17.52 18.83 0.41
CA GLY A 230 -17.43 20.05 -0.36
C GLY A 230 -16.20 20.06 -1.26
N ALA A 231 -15.32 21.05 -1.08
CA ALA A 231 -14.09 21.19 -1.87
C ALA A 231 -12.96 20.25 -1.39
N GLY A 232 -13.14 19.59 -0.25
CA GLY A 232 -12.15 18.78 0.45
C GLY A 232 -11.04 19.58 1.12
N VAL A 233 -10.35 18.87 2.01
CA VAL A 233 -9.15 19.32 2.71
C VAL A 233 -7.93 18.78 1.98
N TYR A 234 -6.84 19.55 2.00
CA TYR A 234 -5.60 19.19 1.31
C TYR A 234 -4.41 19.29 2.24
N GLU A 235 -3.49 18.35 2.08
CA GLU A 235 -2.15 18.37 2.67
C GLU A 235 -1.12 18.37 1.55
N LEU A 236 -0.01 19.10 1.74
CA LEU A 236 1.11 19.16 0.80
C LEU A 236 2.42 18.87 1.53
N TYR A 237 3.23 17.98 0.98
CA TYR A 237 4.52 17.59 1.54
C TYR A 237 5.62 17.59 0.48
N ASN A 238 6.84 17.94 0.89
CA ASN A 238 8.04 17.74 0.09
C ASN A 238 8.81 16.54 0.63
N LEU A 239 8.67 15.37 -0.01
CA LEU A 239 9.20 14.11 0.50
C LEU A 239 10.73 14.02 0.52
N LYS A 240 11.41 14.91 -0.21
CA LYS A 240 12.87 14.99 -0.17
C LYS A 240 13.36 15.75 1.07
N ALA A 241 12.66 16.80 1.48
CA ALA A 241 13.00 17.60 2.66
C ALA A 241 12.37 17.04 3.95
N ASP A 242 11.19 16.43 3.82
CA ASP A 242 10.36 15.90 4.90
C ASP A 242 9.81 14.51 4.50
N PRO A 243 10.65 13.47 4.53
CA PRO A 243 10.23 12.11 4.15
C PRO A 243 9.20 11.51 5.12
N GLY A 244 9.07 12.06 6.32
CA GLY A 244 8.10 11.63 7.34
C GLY A 244 6.76 12.37 7.27
N GLU A 245 6.61 13.32 6.34
CA GLU A 245 5.37 14.09 6.14
C GLU A 245 4.89 14.78 7.43
N LEU A 246 5.82 15.35 8.19
CA LEU A 246 5.55 15.97 9.49
C LEU A 246 5.10 17.44 9.37
N TYR A 247 5.45 18.12 8.28
CA TYR A 247 5.19 19.53 8.08
C TYR A 247 4.33 19.76 6.84
N ASN A 248 3.03 19.99 7.06
CA ASN A 248 2.10 20.33 5.98
C ASN A 248 2.43 21.73 5.43
N LEU A 249 2.69 21.81 4.13
CA LEU A 249 3.10 22.98 3.38
C LEU A 249 1.97 23.62 2.56
N ILE A 250 0.71 23.25 2.82
CA ILE A 250 -0.42 23.86 2.11
C ILE A 250 -0.44 25.38 2.29
N GLY A 251 -0.73 26.12 1.21
CA GLY A 251 -0.66 27.57 1.14
C GLY A 251 0.74 28.16 0.88
N THR A 252 1.80 27.35 0.88
CA THR A 252 3.18 27.84 0.65
C THR A 252 3.59 27.83 -0.82
N GLU A 253 2.94 27.01 -1.66
CA GLU A 253 3.28 26.84 -3.09
C GLU A 253 2.03 26.93 -3.98
N PRO A 254 1.37 28.10 -4.10
CA PRO A 254 0.01 28.19 -4.65
C PRO A 254 -0.18 27.65 -6.07
N LEU A 255 0.79 27.89 -6.97
CA LEU A 255 0.71 27.42 -8.36
C LEU A 255 0.88 25.90 -8.46
N LEU A 256 1.77 25.33 -7.64
CA LEU A 256 1.97 23.89 -7.57
C LEU A 256 0.73 23.22 -6.99
N GLU A 257 0.18 23.77 -5.90
CA GLU A 257 -1.04 23.28 -5.26
C GLU A 257 -2.21 23.26 -6.25
N GLU A 258 -2.47 24.38 -6.94
CA GLU A 258 -3.56 24.45 -7.91
C GLU A 258 -3.41 23.38 -9.00
N ARG A 259 -2.18 23.17 -9.50
CA ARG A 259 -1.91 22.11 -10.47
C ARG A 259 -2.21 20.73 -9.90
N LEU A 260 -1.61 20.37 -8.75
CA LEU A 260 -1.76 19.03 -8.18
C LEU A 260 -3.20 18.72 -7.76
N ARG A 261 -3.96 19.72 -7.28
CA ARG A 261 -5.39 19.58 -6.99
C ARG A 261 -6.19 19.23 -8.24
N LYS A 262 -5.91 19.89 -9.37
CA LYS A 262 -6.58 19.56 -10.65
C LYS A 262 -6.26 18.14 -11.10
N GLU A 263 -4.99 17.74 -11.03
CA GLU A 263 -4.55 16.41 -11.43
C GLU A 263 -5.19 15.29 -10.60
N VAL A 264 -5.19 15.41 -9.26
CA VAL A 264 -5.75 14.36 -8.40
C VAL A 264 -7.27 14.22 -8.55
N LEU A 265 -7.99 15.32 -8.74
CA LEU A 265 -9.44 15.30 -8.96
C LEU A 265 -9.80 14.76 -10.35
N ALA A 266 -9.05 15.15 -11.38
CA ALA A 266 -9.25 14.63 -12.73
C ALA A 266 -8.98 13.12 -12.81
N TRP A 267 -7.92 12.64 -12.13
CA TRP A 267 -7.64 11.21 -12.01
C TRP A 267 -8.75 10.46 -11.28
N ALA A 268 -9.23 11.00 -10.14
CA ALA A 268 -10.33 10.39 -9.39
C ALA A 268 -11.60 10.26 -10.26
N GLU A 269 -12.00 11.32 -10.97
CA GLU A 269 -13.17 11.30 -11.86
C GLU A 269 -13.01 10.30 -13.02
N ALA A 270 -11.80 10.13 -13.56
CA ALA A 270 -11.52 9.15 -14.59
C ALA A 270 -11.61 7.71 -14.04
N GLY A 271 -11.09 7.46 -12.84
CA GLY A 271 -11.18 6.16 -12.16
C GLY A 271 -12.62 5.77 -11.83
N GLU A 272 -13.45 6.72 -11.40
CA GLU A 272 -14.88 6.51 -11.15
C GLU A 272 -15.62 5.96 -12.38
N LYS A 273 -15.21 6.38 -13.59
CA LYS A 273 -15.81 5.92 -14.86
C LYS A 273 -15.39 4.51 -15.26
N LEU A 274 -14.30 3.98 -14.69
CA LEU A 274 -13.80 2.62 -14.95
C LEU A 274 -14.45 1.56 -14.04
N TYR A 275 -15.21 1.96 -13.03
CA TYR A 275 -15.95 1.01 -12.20
C TYR A 275 -17.08 0.36 -13.02
N PHE A 276 -16.86 -0.92 -13.36
CA PHE A 276 -17.85 -1.77 -14.00
C PHE A 276 -19.15 -1.80 -13.18
N PRO A 277 -20.32 -1.87 -13.83
CA PRO A 277 -21.57 -2.07 -13.10
C PRO A 277 -21.44 -3.33 -12.23
N VAL A 278 -21.76 -3.15 -10.95
CA VAL A 278 -21.98 -4.25 -10.00
C VAL A 278 -22.85 -5.32 -10.67
N GLY A 279 -22.37 -6.56 -10.72
CA GLY A 279 -23.19 -7.72 -11.07
C GLY A 279 -22.84 -8.48 -12.34
N SER A 280 -21.68 -8.26 -12.98
CA SER A 280 -21.17 -9.24 -13.94
C SER A 280 -20.78 -10.52 -13.17
N PRO A 281 -21.45 -11.66 -13.38
CA PRO A 281 -21.04 -12.90 -12.72
C PRO A 281 -19.61 -13.22 -13.12
N LEU A 282 -18.76 -13.54 -12.12
CA LEU A 282 -17.42 -14.07 -12.36
C LEU A 282 -17.51 -15.19 -13.40
N GLU A 283 -16.77 -15.05 -14.50
CA GLU A 283 -16.69 -16.08 -15.53
C GLU A 283 -16.27 -17.41 -14.87
N ALA A 284 -16.81 -18.53 -15.39
CA ALA A 284 -16.64 -19.83 -14.77
C ALA A 284 -15.16 -20.21 -14.59
N GLU A 285 -14.31 -19.79 -15.53
CA GLU A 285 -12.87 -20.04 -15.52
C GLU A 285 -12.14 -19.25 -14.41
N VAL A 286 -12.51 -17.98 -14.22
CA VAL A 286 -11.98 -17.16 -13.11
C VAL A 286 -12.43 -17.73 -11.76
N ARG A 287 -13.68 -18.18 -11.66
CA ARG A 287 -14.21 -18.81 -10.45
C ARG A 287 -13.48 -20.11 -10.11
N GLU A 288 -13.20 -20.97 -11.09
CA GLU A 288 -12.43 -22.19 -10.86
C GLU A 288 -10.96 -21.90 -10.51
N GLY A 289 -10.35 -20.88 -11.13
CA GLY A 289 -9.03 -20.39 -10.74
C GLY A 289 -8.98 -19.93 -9.27
N LEU A 290 -9.96 -19.14 -8.84
CA LEU A 290 -10.05 -18.67 -7.46
C LEU A 290 -10.32 -19.80 -6.46
N LYS A 291 -11.07 -20.84 -6.84
CA LYS A 291 -11.22 -22.06 -6.03
C LYS A 291 -9.92 -22.85 -5.90
N ALA A 292 -9.19 -23.02 -7.00
CA ALA A 292 -7.90 -23.71 -7.00
C ALA A 292 -6.88 -22.98 -6.10
N LEU A 293 -6.98 -21.65 -6.02
CA LEU A 293 -6.18 -20.81 -5.14
C LEU A 293 -6.73 -20.69 -3.71
N GLY A 294 -7.92 -21.25 -3.42
CA GLY A 294 -8.53 -21.27 -2.08
C GLY A 294 -9.25 -19.99 -1.65
N TYR A 295 -9.45 -19.03 -2.56
CA TYR A 295 -10.15 -17.77 -2.27
C TYR A 295 -11.67 -17.94 -2.21
N ILE A 296 -12.21 -18.94 -2.90
CA ILE A 296 -13.64 -19.26 -2.91
C ILE A 296 -13.79 -20.74 -2.52
N ARG A 297 -14.72 -21.05 -1.61
CA ARG A 297 -15.05 -22.42 -1.20
C ARG A 297 -16.18 -23.00 -2.03
#